data_AF-A0A388T1D9-F1
#
_entry.id   AF-A0A388T1D9-F1
#
_cell.length_a   1.000
_cell.length_b   1.000
_cell.length_c   1.000
_cell.angle_alpha   90.00
_cell.angle_beta   90.00
_cell.angle_gamma   90.00
#
_symmetry.space_group_name_H-M   'P 1'
#
loop_
_entity.id
_entity.type
_entity.pdbx_description
1 polymer ?
#
loop_
_entity_poly.entity_id
_entity_poly.type
_entity_poly.pdbx_seq_one_letter_code
_entity_poly.pdbx_strand_id
1 'polypeptide(L)'
;MVFLEPGTPHRAGAHRERDSKSRTIPRMVTHSPAPGERPARAFPAPNGLTGVGMIVVEPGGRVLLGLDRCGRWELPGGKVDPGESFEQAGARELAEETGLRVREEDVAVVAVVMDGARGLTRVSAAALVTDVEGEPEVTEPDKIVRWEWHEPTRIPGELFEPSAAVLRAWRADLTLPAVSAYSYAISVIGAEAARLPTVGGDTQQPRKRVDTA
;
A
#
# COMPACT_ATOMS: atom_id res chain seq x y z
N MET A 1 33.48 -68.34 -26.59
CA MET A 1 33.71 -67.27 -27.59
C MET A 1 34.13 -66.04 -26.79
N VAL A 2 35.41 -65.91 -26.38
CA VAL A 2 36.48 -65.05 -26.96
C VAL A 2 35.99 -63.62 -27.31
N PHE A 3 36.56 -62.49 -26.88
CA PHE A 3 37.97 -62.09 -26.65
C PHE A 3 38.08 -60.87 -25.70
N LEU A 4 39.28 -60.70 -25.11
CA LEU A 4 39.82 -59.50 -24.43
C LEU A 4 40.18 -58.35 -25.40
N GLU A 5 40.09 -57.09 -24.90
CA GLU A 5 40.99 -55.90 -25.03
C GLU A 5 41.56 -55.49 -26.42
N PRO A 6 41.78 -54.20 -26.78
CA PRO A 6 42.66 -53.31 -25.99
C PRO A 6 42.45 -51.78 -26.06
N GLY A 7 43.12 -51.10 -25.13
CA GLY A 7 43.31 -49.65 -25.12
C GLY A 7 44.12 -49.08 -26.30
N THR A 8 43.95 -47.78 -26.50
CA THR A 8 44.60 -47.01 -27.57
C THR A 8 45.80 -46.22 -27.02
N PRO A 9 46.95 -46.21 -27.71
CA PRO A 9 48.19 -45.62 -27.23
C PRO A 9 48.42 -44.16 -27.65
N HIS A 10 49.54 -43.65 -27.14
CA HIS A 10 50.08 -42.29 -27.10
C HIS A 10 50.84 -41.82 -28.37
N ARG A 11 51.03 -40.47 -28.45
CA ARG A 11 52.07 -39.65 -29.15
C ARG A 11 51.86 -39.36 -30.64
N ALA A 12 52.29 -38.24 -31.24
CA ALA A 12 53.27 -37.16 -30.94
C ALA A 12 52.69 -35.81 -31.47
N GLY A 13 53.04 -34.59 -31.04
CA GLY A 13 54.35 -33.97 -30.84
C GLY A 13 54.58 -32.94 -31.96
N ALA A 14 54.51 -31.64 -31.66
CA ALA A 14 55.14 -30.59 -32.47
C ALA A 14 55.41 -29.32 -31.64
N HIS A 15 56.68 -28.92 -31.69
CA HIS A 15 57.33 -27.74 -31.12
C HIS A 15 56.65 -26.40 -31.41
N ARG A 16 56.60 -25.50 -30.42
CA ARG A 16 57.01 -24.08 -30.53
C ARG A 16 57.07 -23.48 -29.12
N GLU A 17 58.28 -23.29 -28.60
CA GLU A 17 59.04 -22.03 -28.66
C GLU A 17 58.76 -21.20 -27.39
N ARG A 18 59.74 -21.25 -26.48
CA ARG A 18 59.80 -20.37 -25.32
C ARG A 18 60.09 -18.98 -25.86
N ASP A 19 59.16 -18.05 -25.66
CA ASP A 19 59.44 -16.63 -25.84
C ASP A 19 59.19 -15.92 -24.52
N SER A 20 60.28 -15.68 -23.80
CA SER A 20 60.30 -14.89 -22.58
C SER A 20 60.06 -13.42 -22.94
N LYS A 21 58.82 -12.96 -22.79
CA LYS A 21 58.52 -11.52 -22.77
C LYS A 21 57.95 -11.16 -21.41
N SER A 22 58.81 -10.53 -20.62
CA SER A 22 58.47 -9.82 -19.40
C SER A 22 57.25 -8.93 -19.65
N ARG A 23 56.08 -9.33 -19.15
CA ARG A 23 54.91 -8.47 -19.10
C ARG A 23 55.01 -7.65 -17.81
N THR A 24 55.50 -6.43 -17.95
CA THR A 24 55.37 -5.38 -16.93
C THR A 24 53.91 -5.31 -16.50
N ILE A 25 53.64 -5.61 -15.23
CA ILE A 25 52.31 -5.41 -14.63
C ILE A 25 52.09 -3.89 -14.60
N PRO A 26 51.03 -3.35 -15.23
CA PRO A 26 50.72 -1.94 -15.10
C PRO A 26 50.41 -1.66 -13.63
N ARG A 27 51.19 -0.76 -13.03
CA ARG A 27 50.99 -0.27 -11.68
C ARG A 27 49.58 0.34 -11.62
N MET A 28 48.70 -0.30 -10.86
CA MET A 28 47.37 0.19 -10.56
C MET A 28 47.52 1.57 -9.89
N VAL A 29 47.20 2.62 -10.63
CA VAL A 29 47.10 3.96 -10.06
C VAL A 29 45.80 3.98 -9.26
N THR A 30 45.90 3.65 -7.98
CA THR A 30 44.84 3.96 -7.02
C THR A 30 44.68 5.47 -7.02
N HIS A 31 43.66 5.98 -7.69
CA HIS A 31 43.21 7.35 -7.45
C HIS A 31 42.74 7.37 -6.00
N SER A 32 43.56 7.92 -5.11
CA SER A 32 43.06 8.32 -3.80
C SER A 32 41.97 9.35 -4.04
N PRO A 33 40.77 9.20 -3.45
CA PRO A 33 39.73 10.21 -3.56
C PRO A 33 40.29 11.54 -3.07
N ALA A 34 39.95 12.62 -3.77
CA ALA A 34 40.38 13.96 -3.40
C ALA A 34 39.92 14.25 -1.94
N PRO A 35 40.74 14.94 -1.12
CA PRO A 35 40.36 15.28 0.24
C PRO A 35 39.10 16.16 0.22
N GLY A 36 37.95 15.63 0.63
CA GLY A 36 36.70 16.40 0.77
C GLY A 36 35.43 15.72 0.23
N GLU A 37 35.55 14.64 -0.55
CA GLU A 37 34.37 13.92 -1.02
C GLU A 37 33.85 13.01 0.11
N ARG A 38 32.75 13.39 0.76
CA ARG A 38 32.07 12.51 1.72
C ARG A 38 31.75 11.20 0.99
N PRO A 39 32.10 10.02 1.54
CA PRO A 39 31.73 8.78 0.90
C PRO A 39 30.23 8.78 0.67
N ALA A 40 29.80 8.49 -0.57
CA ALA A 40 28.39 8.32 -0.88
C ALA A 40 27.82 7.35 0.14
N ARG A 41 26.84 7.81 0.94
CA ARG A 41 26.15 6.91 1.87
C ARG A 41 25.61 5.75 1.04
N ALA A 42 25.94 4.52 1.46
CA ALA A 42 25.32 3.34 0.85
C ALA A 42 23.80 3.54 0.87
N PHE A 43 23.15 3.28 -0.27
CA PHE A 43 21.69 3.31 -0.32
C PHE A 43 21.17 2.31 0.73
N PRO A 44 20.21 2.73 1.58
CA PRO A 44 19.65 1.83 2.57
C PRO A 44 18.98 0.65 1.86
N ALA A 45 19.07 -0.55 2.47
CA ALA A 45 18.30 -1.69 2.00
C ALA A 45 16.80 -1.37 2.13
N PRO A 46 15.97 -1.63 1.10
CA PRO A 46 14.53 -1.46 1.20
C PRO A 46 13.97 -2.34 2.33
N ASN A 47 13.41 -1.71 3.36
CA ASN A 47 12.88 -2.38 4.55
C ASN A 47 11.44 -1.97 4.89
N GLY A 48 10.76 -1.30 3.96
CA GLY A 48 9.38 -0.88 4.13
C GLY A 48 8.59 -0.87 2.84
N LEU A 49 7.27 -0.79 3.00
CA LEU A 49 6.30 -0.70 1.92
C LEU A 49 5.43 0.53 2.14
N THR A 50 5.30 1.35 1.10
CA THR A 50 4.35 2.47 1.07
C THR A 50 3.12 2.05 0.29
N GLY A 51 1.93 2.25 0.86
CA GLY A 51 0.67 1.89 0.22
C GLY A 51 -0.44 2.91 0.45
N VAL A 52 -1.60 2.62 -0.10
CA VAL A 52 -2.84 3.40 0.07
C VAL A 52 -4.00 2.44 0.17
N GLY A 53 -4.92 2.67 1.12
CA GLY A 53 -6.21 2.00 1.18
C GLY A 53 -7.32 3.01 0.91
N MET A 54 -8.18 2.69 -0.05
CA MET A 54 -9.26 3.55 -0.53
C MET A 54 -10.56 3.25 0.21
N ILE A 55 -10.99 4.19 1.04
CA ILE A 55 -12.31 4.21 1.66
C ILE A 55 -13.25 4.88 0.66
N VAL A 56 -14.00 4.06 -0.08
CA VAL A 56 -15.03 4.54 -1.00
C VAL A 56 -16.37 4.51 -0.27
N VAL A 57 -16.98 5.69 -0.10
CA VAL A 57 -18.28 5.84 0.57
C VAL A 57 -19.31 6.30 -0.46
N GLU A 58 -20.29 5.46 -0.76
CA GLU A 58 -21.39 5.88 -1.64
C GLU A 58 -22.38 6.83 -0.93
N PRO A 59 -23.28 7.52 -1.65
CA PRO A 59 -24.25 8.45 -1.06
C PRO A 59 -25.13 7.86 0.06
N GLY A 60 -25.33 6.54 0.08
CA GLY A 60 -26.04 5.83 1.16
C GLY A 60 -25.24 5.66 2.46
N GLY A 61 -23.95 6.06 2.48
CA GLY A 61 -23.06 5.91 3.62
C GLY A 61 -22.42 4.52 3.75
N ARG A 62 -22.69 3.61 2.81
CA ARG A 62 -22.06 2.28 2.74
C ARG A 62 -20.64 2.38 2.20
N VAL A 63 -19.80 1.44 2.61
CA VAL A 63 -18.38 1.37 2.25
C VAL A 63 -18.14 0.19 1.33
N LEU A 64 -17.36 0.39 0.27
CA LEU A 64 -16.99 -0.69 -0.64
C LEU A 64 -15.91 -1.60 -0.01
N LEU A 65 -16.14 -2.91 -0.02
CA LEU A 65 -15.15 -3.92 0.35
C LEU A 65 -15.12 -5.05 -0.68
N GLY A 66 -13.93 -5.59 -0.93
CA GLY A 66 -13.69 -6.73 -1.81
C GLY A 66 -13.48 -8.00 -0.98
N LEU A 67 -14.10 -9.11 -1.36
CA LEU A 67 -13.83 -10.42 -0.78
C LEU A 67 -12.67 -11.07 -1.51
N ASP A 68 -11.54 -11.28 -0.84
CA ASP A 68 -10.37 -11.95 -1.40
C ASP A 68 -10.59 -13.48 -1.51
N ARG A 69 -9.71 -14.15 -2.23
CA ARG A 69 -9.74 -15.63 -2.37
C ARG A 69 -9.41 -16.41 -1.09
N CYS A 70 -8.88 -15.74 -0.07
CA CYS A 70 -8.63 -16.31 1.25
C CYS A 70 -9.83 -16.16 2.21
N GLY A 71 -10.94 -15.55 1.75
CA GLY A 71 -12.15 -15.34 2.54
C GLY A 71 -12.09 -14.11 3.45
N ARG A 72 -11.17 -13.18 3.20
CA ARG A 72 -11.04 -11.91 3.94
C ARG A 72 -11.61 -10.76 3.12
N TRP A 73 -12.12 -9.76 3.81
CA TRP A 73 -12.59 -8.52 3.22
C TRP A 73 -11.48 -7.47 3.23
N GLU A 74 -11.31 -6.74 2.13
CA GLU A 74 -10.31 -5.69 2.00
C GLU A 74 -10.85 -4.45 1.30
N LEU A 75 -10.24 -3.31 1.59
CA LEU A 75 -10.46 -2.07 0.83
C LEU A 75 -9.74 -2.19 -0.52
N PRO A 76 -10.24 -1.54 -1.59
CA PRO A 76 -9.42 -1.32 -2.78
C PRO A 76 -8.14 -0.57 -2.40
N GLY A 77 -7.07 -0.84 -3.12
CA GLY A 77 -5.81 -0.13 -2.95
C GLY A 77 -4.60 -1.02 -3.00
N GLY A 78 -3.43 -0.40 -3.05
CA GLY A 78 -2.21 -1.12 -3.33
C GLY A 78 -0.97 -0.33 -2.97
N LYS A 79 0.09 -0.57 -3.74
CA LYS A 79 1.41 0.00 -3.51
C LYS A 79 1.48 1.36 -4.18
N VAL A 80 2.10 2.32 -3.49
CA VAL A 80 2.47 3.59 -4.10
C VAL A 80 3.75 3.39 -4.92
N ASP A 81 3.71 3.76 -6.20
CA ASP A 81 4.87 3.65 -7.06
C ASP A 81 5.80 4.87 -6.99
N PRO A 82 7.09 4.72 -7.38
CA PRO A 82 8.05 5.80 -7.29
C PRO A 82 7.60 7.04 -8.07
N GLY A 83 7.42 8.15 -7.36
CA GLY A 83 7.02 9.43 -7.94
C GLY A 83 5.52 9.72 -7.88
N GLU A 84 4.69 8.78 -7.42
CA GLU A 84 3.26 9.01 -7.20
C GLU A 84 2.98 9.65 -5.83
N SER A 85 1.95 10.49 -5.77
CA SER A 85 1.29 10.86 -4.52
C SER A 85 0.34 9.75 -4.02
N PHE A 86 -0.18 9.86 -2.81
CA PHE A 86 -1.17 8.91 -2.30
C PHE A 86 -2.50 8.99 -3.06
N GLU A 87 -2.89 10.20 -3.46
CA GLU A 87 -4.08 10.48 -4.25
C GLU A 87 -3.97 9.84 -5.65
N GLN A 88 -2.82 10.01 -6.30
CA GLN A 88 -2.49 9.39 -7.58
C GLN A 88 -2.56 7.86 -7.52
N ALA A 89 -1.84 7.27 -6.57
CA ALA A 89 -1.86 5.82 -6.36
C ALA A 89 -3.28 5.34 -6.03
N GLY A 90 -4.01 6.06 -5.18
CA GLY A 90 -5.36 5.70 -4.77
C GLY A 90 -6.35 5.70 -5.94
N ALA A 91 -6.32 6.74 -6.78
CA ALA A 91 -7.17 6.83 -7.97
C ALA A 91 -6.82 5.75 -9.01
N ARG A 92 -5.52 5.47 -9.22
CA ARG A 92 -5.05 4.40 -10.12
C ARG A 92 -5.51 3.03 -9.64
N GLU A 93 -5.19 2.65 -8.39
CA GLU A 93 -5.53 1.34 -7.83
C GLU A 93 -7.05 1.13 -7.81
N LEU A 94 -7.83 2.17 -7.45
CA LEU A 94 -9.28 2.09 -7.47
C LEU A 94 -9.81 1.76 -8.88
N ALA A 95 -9.29 2.44 -9.91
CA ALA A 95 -9.68 2.17 -11.29
C ALA A 95 -9.22 0.79 -11.77
N GLU A 96 -7.99 0.39 -11.42
CA GLU A 96 -7.41 -0.90 -11.81
C GLU A 96 -8.15 -2.09 -11.20
N GLU A 97 -8.59 -2.01 -9.94
CA GLU A 97 -9.18 -3.14 -9.19
C GLU A 97 -10.71 -3.19 -9.22
N THR A 98 -11.37 -2.04 -9.41
CA THR A 98 -12.83 -1.92 -9.32
C THR A 98 -13.49 -1.36 -10.59
N GLY A 99 -12.72 -0.77 -11.50
CA GLY A 99 -13.27 0.00 -12.63
C GLY A 99 -13.86 1.37 -12.25
N LEU A 100 -13.98 1.69 -10.96
CA LEU A 100 -14.46 3.00 -10.50
C LEU A 100 -13.43 4.09 -10.78
N ARG A 101 -13.92 5.25 -11.25
CA ARG A 101 -13.06 6.40 -11.60
C ARG A 101 -13.30 7.57 -10.66
N VAL A 102 -12.22 8.21 -10.25
CA VAL A 102 -12.20 9.43 -9.42
C VAL A 102 -11.10 10.34 -9.94
N ARG A 103 -11.28 11.66 -9.78
CA ARG A 103 -10.20 12.62 -10.02
C ARG A 103 -9.27 12.65 -8.81
N GLU A 104 -7.97 12.79 -9.04
CA GLU A 104 -6.95 12.82 -7.98
C GLU A 104 -7.25 13.90 -6.93
N GLU A 105 -7.74 15.07 -7.36
CA GLU A 105 -8.09 16.18 -6.47
C GLU A 105 -9.29 15.92 -5.54
N ASP A 106 -10.11 14.90 -5.83
CA ASP A 106 -11.26 14.52 -5.02
C ASP A 106 -10.92 13.44 -3.99
N VAL A 107 -9.69 12.89 -4.04
CA VAL A 107 -9.20 11.91 -3.07
C VAL A 107 -8.62 12.63 -1.86
N ALA A 108 -9.23 12.46 -0.70
CA ALA A 108 -8.76 13.07 0.55
C ALA A 108 -7.96 12.07 1.39
N VAL A 109 -6.68 12.36 1.65
CA VAL A 109 -5.91 11.58 2.64
C VAL A 109 -6.26 12.06 4.05
N VAL A 110 -6.96 11.21 4.81
CA VAL A 110 -7.48 11.55 6.15
C VAL A 110 -6.54 11.11 7.28
N ALA A 111 -5.69 10.12 7.02
CA ALA A 111 -4.69 9.67 7.98
C ALA A 111 -3.53 8.95 7.29
N VAL A 112 -2.41 8.83 7.99
CA VAL A 112 -1.35 7.87 7.69
C VAL A 112 -1.36 6.80 8.77
N VAL A 113 -1.32 5.54 8.36
CA VAL A 113 -1.30 4.37 9.23
C VAL A 113 0.03 3.67 9.09
N MET A 114 0.62 3.27 10.22
CA MET A 114 1.87 2.54 10.27
C MET A 114 1.68 1.22 11.01
N ASP A 115 2.05 0.13 10.36
CA ASP A 115 2.07 -1.20 10.96
C ASP A 115 3.40 -1.93 10.70
N GLY A 116 3.55 -3.08 11.35
CA GLY A 116 4.70 -3.95 11.14
C GLY A 116 4.23 -5.39 10.95
N ALA A 117 4.54 -5.98 9.80
CA ALA A 117 4.23 -7.37 9.51
C ALA A 117 5.40 -8.06 8.83
N ARG A 118 5.75 -9.27 9.28
CA ARG A 118 6.80 -10.13 8.68
C ARG A 118 8.17 -9.43 8.53
N GLY A 119 8.50 -8.52 9.46
CA GLY A 119 9.75 -7.77 9.44
C GLY A 119 9.78 -6.57 8.48
N LEU A 120 8.64 -6.22 7.87
CA LEU A 120 8.49 -5.03 7.04
C LEU A 120 7.68 -3.97 7.79
N THR A 121 8.16 -2.73 7.77
CA THR A 121 7.37 -1.58 8.18
C THR A 121 6.47 -1.17 7.02
N ARG A 122 5.16 -1.13 7.23
CA ARG A 122 4.21 -0.60 6.25
C ARG A 122 3.80 0.81 6.65
N VAL A 123 3.75 1.70 5.67
CA VAL A 123 3.19 3.04 5.80
C VAL A 123 2.09 3.17 4.76
N SER A 124 0.83 3.21 5.21
CA SER A 124 -0.34 3.27 4.34
C SER A 124 -1.11 4.57 4.54
N ALA A 125 -1.44 5.26 3.46
CA ALA A 125 -2.44 6.32 3.51
C ALA A 125 -3.84 5.73 3.69
N ALA A 126 -4.64 6.33 4.56
CA ALA A 126 -6.08 6.18 4.57
C ALA A 126 -6.66 7.27 3.67
N ALA A 127 -7.04 6.90 2.46
CA ALA A 127 -7.61 7.80 1.47
C ALA A 127 -9.13 7.63 1.43
N LEU A 128 -9.87 8.74 1.30
CA LEU A 128 -11.32 8.80 1.33
C LEU A 128 -11.84 9.46 0.07
N VAL A 129 -12.87 8.87 -0.52
CA VAL A 129 -13.65 9.45 -1.61
C VAL A 129 -15.14 9.18 -1.38
N THR A 130 -15.97 10.17 -1.72
CA THR A 130 -17.43 10.06 -1.61
C THR A 130 -18.16 10.18 -2.95
N ASP A 131 -17.45 10.55 -4.01
CA ASP A 131 -17.99 10.72 -5.36
C ASP A 131 -17.10 10.00 -6.38
N VAL A 132 -17.65 8.98 -7.02
CA VAL A 132 -16.96 8.12 -7.98
C VAL A 132 -17.86 7.86 -9.18
N GLU A 133 -17.25 7.72 -10.36
CA GLU A 133 -17.95 7.35 -11.59
C GLU A 133 -17.88 5.84 -11.83
N GLY A 134 -19.03 5.24 -12.16
CA GLY A 134 -19.15 3.83 -12.54
C GLY A 134 -19.77 2.96 -11.46
N GLU A 135 -19.79 1.66 -11.72
CA GLU A 135 -20.20 0.63 -10.77
C GLU A 135 -18.99 -0.30 -10.53
N PRO A 136 -18.83 -0.83 -9.30
CA PRO A 136 -17.69 -1.68 -9.00
C PRO A 136 -17.78 -3.02 -9.75
N GLU A 137 -16.72 -3.36 -10.46
CA GLU A 137 -16.56 -4.59 -11.22
C GLU A 137 -15.30 -5.34 -10.76
N VAL A 138 -15.30 -6.67 -10.90
CA VAL A 138 -14.10 -7.47 -10.62
C VAL A 138 -13.21 -7.49 -11.86
N THR A 139 -12.22 -6.61 -11.88
CA THR A 139 -11.22 -6.51 -12.97
C THR A 139 -10.07 -7.50 -12.79
N GLU A 140 -9.75 -7.85 -11.53
CA GLU A 140 -8.69 -8.78 -11.15
C GLU A 140 -9.24 -10.04 -10.45
N PRO A 141 -9.87 -10.97 -11.20
CA PRO A 141 -10.57 -12.12 -10.62
C PRO A 141 -9.64 -13.10 -9.91
N ASP A 142 -8.33 -13.03 -10.14
CA ASP A 142 -7.35 -13.86 -9.43
C ASP A 142 -7.08 -13.39 -8.00
N LYS A 143 -7.44 -12.15 -7.65
CA LYS A 143 -7.29 -11.59 -6.29
C LYS A 143 -8.62 -11.47 -5.57
N ILE A 144 -9.60 -10.84 -6.24
CA ILE A 144 -10.92 -10.52 -5.67
C ILE A 144 -11.99 -11.43 -6.26
N VAL A 145 -12.85 -11.96 -5.39
CA VAL A 145 -14.01 -12.79 -5.75
C VAL A 145 -15.20 -11.91 -6.13
N ARG A 146 -15.45 -10.84 -5.37
CA ARG A 146 -16.53 -9.87 -5.60
C ARG A 146 -16.36 -8.62 -4.74
N TRP A 147 -16.98 -7.54 -5.19
CA TRP A 147 -17.12 -6.28 -4.46
C TRP A 147 -18.53 -6.15 -3.85
N GLU A 148 -18.62 -5.65 -2.62
CA GLU A 148 -19.90 -5.41 -1.93
C GLU A 148 -19.89 -4.10 -1.14
N TRP A 149 -21.07 -3.46 -1.09
CA TRP A 149 -21.32 -2.28 -0.27
C TRP A 149 -21.80 -2.68 1.13
N HIS A 150 -21.02 -2.33 2.16
CA HIS A 150 -21.31 -2.65 3.55
C HIS A 150 -21.74 -1.42 4.35
N GLU A 151 -22.81 -1.58 5.13
CA GLU A 151 -23.16 -0.61 6.17
C GLU A 151 -22.02 -0.49 7.18
N PRO A 152 -21.65 0.74 7.61
CA PRO A 152 -20.72 0.98 8.72
C PRO A 152 -20.92 0.10 9.95
N THR A 153 -22.17 -0.16 10.30
CA THR A 153 -22.55 -0.93 11.49
C THR A 153 -22.51 -2.45 11.25
N ARG A 154 -22.25 -2.90 10.03
CA ARG A 154 -22.26 -4.31 9.59
C ARG A 154 -21.05 -4.66 8.72
N ILE A 155 -19.92 -4.04 9.00
CA ILE A 155 -18.65 -4.43 8.38
C ILE A 155 -18.30 -5.87 8.84
N PRO A 156 -17.92 -6.78 7.93
CA PRO A 156 -17.51 -8.15 8.29
C PRO A 156 -16.30 -8.16 9.23
N GLY A 157 -16.23 -9.17 10.11
CA GLY A 157 -15.11 -9.30 11.06
C GLY A 157 -13.82 -9.82 10.45
N GLU A 158 -13.92 -10.62 9.38
CA GLU A 158 -12.77 -11.23 8.67
C GLU A 158 -12.12 -10.21 7.74
N LEU A 159 -11.53 -9.15 8.28
CA LEU A 159 -10.85 -8.12 7.49
C LEU A 159 -9.37 -8.43 7.30
N PHE A 160 -8.84 -8.07 6.14
CA PHE A 160 -7.40 -7.93 5.96
C PHE A 160 -6.87 -6.84 6.90
N GLU A 161 -5.83 -7.16 7.68
CA GLU A 161 -5.36 -6.31 8.79
C GLU A 161 -5.06 -4.85 8.39
N PRO A 162 -4.36 -4.57 7.26
CA PRO A 162 -4.13 -3.19 6.82
C PRO A 162 -5.43 -2.44 6.52
N SER A 163 -6.42 -3.09 5.91
CA SER A 163 -7.73 -2.49 5.64
C SER A 163 -8.49 -2.18 6.94
N ALA A 164 -8.44 -3.08 7.93
CA ALA A 164 -9.00 -2.81 9.26
C ALA A 164 -8.31 -1.63 9.97
N ALA A 165 -6.99 -1.49 9.80
CA ALA A 165 -6.23 -0.37 10.36
C ALA A 165 -6.61 0.97 9.69
N VAL A 166 -6.78 0.98 8.36
CA VAL A 166 -7.25 2.14 7.60
C VAL A 166 -8.68 2.54 8.01
N LEU A 167 -9.62 1.58 8.08
CA LEU A 167 -11.00 1.84 8.50
C LEU A 167 -11.06 2.41 9.93
N ARG A 168 -10.26 1.88 10.85
CA ARG A 168 -10.17 2.37 12.22
C ARG A 168 -9.62 3.80 12.30
N ALA A 169 -8.67 4.15 11.44
CA ALA A 169 -8.12 5.51 11.38
C ALA A 169 -9.13 6.52 10.83
N TRP A 170 -10.03 6.09 9.95
CA TRP A 170 -11.12 6.93 9.43
C TRP A 170 -12.25 7.15 10.43
N ARG A 171 -12.71 6.09 11.09
CA ARG A 171 -13.81 6.17 12.08
C ARG A 171 -13.57 5.27 13.28
N ALA A 172 -13.53 5.88 14.46
CA ALA A 172 -13.30 5.19 15.72
C ALA A 172 -14.54 4.46 16.28
N ASP A 173 -15.74 4.77 15.78
CA ASP A 173 -17.02 4.17 16.16
C ASP A 173 -17.32 2.83 15.45
N LEU A 174 -16.48 2.44 14.49
CA LEU A 174 -16.58 1.16 13.80
C LEU A 174 -16.22 -0.02 14.74
N THR A 175 -17.04 -1.08 14.69
CA THR A 175 -16.72 -2.34 15.37
C THR A 175 -15.85 -3.20 14.45
N LEU A 176 -14.53 -3.21 14.70
CA LEU A 176 -13.52 -3.83 13.84
C LEU A 176 -12.61 -4.78 14.64
N PRO A 177 -12.02 -5.82 14.01
CA PRO A 177 -11.01 -6.66 14.64
C PRO A 177 -9.81 -5.84 15.15
N ALA A 178 -9.22 -6.25 16.27
CA ALA A 178 -8.06 -5.58 16.83
C ALA A 178 -6.86 -5.72 15.88
N VAL A 179 -6.15 -4.62 15.63
CA VAL A 179 -4.91 -4.60 14.85
C VAL A 179 -3.84 -3.80 15.57
N SER A 180 -2.58 -4.19 15.42
CA SER A 180 -1.44 -3.45 15.97
C SER A 180 -0.93 -2.44 14.95
N ALA A 181 -1.50 -1.23 14.97
CA ALA A 181 -1.09 -0.14 14.09
C ALA A 181 -1.10 1.20 14.82
N TYR A 182 -0.27 2.13 14.34
CA TYR A 182 -0.26 3.53 14.74
C TYR A 182 -0.96 4.36 13.66
N SER A 183 -1.84 5.29 14.04
CA SER A 183 -2.53 6.18 13.10
C SER A 183 -2.22 7.64 13.40
N TYR A 184 -1.91 8.40 12.36
CA TYR A 184 -1.63 9.82 12.41
C TYR A 184 -2.69 10.54 11.58
N ALA A 185 -3.66 11.15 12.25
CA ALA A 185 -4.71 11.90 11.58
C ALA A 185 -4.13 13.13 10.86
N ILE A 186 -4.60 13.37 9.63
CA ILE A 186 -4.28 14.57 8.89
C ILE A 186 -5.40 15.56 9.12
N SER A 187 -5.04 16.76 9.58
CA SER A 187 -5.97 17.88 9.69
C SER A 187 -5.39 19.06 8.92
N VAL A 188 -6.18 19.65 8.04
CA VAL A 188 -5.78 20.86 7.34
C VAL A 188 -5.84 22.03 8.33
N ILE A 189 -4.68 22.51 8.76
CA ILE A 189 -4.60 23.71 9.61
C ILE A 189 -4.92 24.92 8.73
N GLY A 190 -6.04 25.60 8.98
CA GLY A 190 -6.37 26.89 8.35
C GLY A 190 -7.42 26.86 7.23
N ALA A 191 -7.99 25.71 6.90
CA ALA A 191 -9.31 25.68 6.27
C ALA A 191 -10.33 25.90 7.39
N GLU A 192 -11.12 26.98 7.31
CA GLU A 192 -12.22 27.23 8.24
C GLU A 192 -13.03 25.95 8.35
N ALA A 193 -13.14 25.41 9.57
CA ALA A 193 -13.81 24.16 9.86
C ALA A 193 -15.18 24.17 9.18
N ALA A 194 -15.29 23.47 8.06
CA ALA A 194 -16.55 23.14 7.43
C ALA A 194 -17.28 22.27 8.47
N ARG A 195 -18.07 22.95 9.30
CA ARG A 195 -18.94 22.34 10.28
C ARG A 195 -19.76 21.30 9.54
N LEU A 196 -19.57 20.04 9.92
CA LEU A 196 -20.56 19.00 9.70
C LEU A 196 -21.94 19.59 10.08
N PRO A 197 -22.98 19.44 9.24
CA PRO A 197 -24.30 19.93 9.60
C PRO A 197 -24.74 19.24 10.89
N THR A 198 -24.81 20.01 11.98
CA THR A 198 -25.53 19.62 13.17
C THR A 198 -26.99 19.46 12.78
N VAL A 199 -27.48 18.22 12.75
CA VAL A 199 -28.91 17.94 12.69
C VAL A 199 -29.55 18.66 13.86
N GLY A 200 -30.36 19.69 13.55
CA GLY A 200 -31.13 20.45 14.51
C GLY A 200 -32.14 19.54 15.20
N GLY A 201 -31.84 19.17 16.44
CA GLY A 201 -32.84 18.69 17.38
C GLY A 201 -33.59 19.87 17.95
N ASP A 202 -34.64 20.32 17.25
CA ASP A 202 -35.61 21.25 17.80
C ASP A 202 -36.41 20.52 18.89
N THR A 203 -35.90 20.57 20.12
CA THR A 203 -36.63 20.09 21.29
C THR A 203 -37.32 21.28 21.94
N GLN A 204 -38.50 21.62 21.44
CA GLN A 204 -39.44 22.45 22.19
C GLN A 204 -39.74 21.75 23.53
N GLN A 205 -39.19 22.31 24.60
CA GLN A 205 -39.62 21.99 25.96
C GLN A 205 -41.11 22.35 26.14
N PRO A 206 -41.94 21.47 26.72
CA PRO A 206 -43.29 21.86 27.10
C PRO A 206 -43.23 22.82 28.29
N ARG A 207 -43.80 24.02 28.11
CA ARG A 207 -44.00 24.99 29.19
C ARG A 207 -44.89 24.37 30.26
N LYS A 208 -44.40 24.27 31.51
CA LYS A 208 -45.24 23.96 32.67
C LYS A 208 -46.27 25.08 32.84
N ARG A 209 -47.56 24.73 32.80
CA ARG A 209 -48.64 25.56 33.36
C ARG A 209 -48.41 25.64 34.88
N VAL A 210 -48.30 26.85 35.39
CA VAL A 210 -48.55 27.15 36.80
C VAL A 210 -50.02 27.55 36.86
N ASP A 211 -50.85 26.68 37.41
CA ASP A 211 -52.21 27.03 37.79
C ASP A 211 -52.17 27.60 39.22
N THR A 212 -52.69 28.82 39.34
CA THR A 212 -52.91 29.55 40.59
C THR A 212 -54.06 28.90 41.38
N ALA A 213 -53.89 28.79 42.69
CA ALA A 213 -54.97 28.73 43.66
C ALA A 213 -54.85 29.93 44.61
#